data_AF-A0A3D5Z8G4-F1
#
_entry.id   AF-A0A3D5Z8G4-F1
#
_cell.length_a   1.000
_cell.length_b   1.000
_cell.length_c   1.000
_cell.angle_alpha   90.00
_cell.angle_beta   90.00
_cell.angle_gamma   90.00
#
_symmetry.space_group_name_H-M   'P 1'
#
loop_
_entity.id
_entity.type
_entity.pdbx_description
1 polymer ?
#
loop_
_entity_poly.entity_id
_entity_poly.type
_entity_poly.pdbx_seq_one_letter_code
_entity_poly.pdbx_strand_id
1 'polypeptide(L)'
;MNIKRYELLKRKELLGYLKVQELKGYVSYLDVNEINNLINKVSAWYDLKYPNYELAKLDINNFKLEDMNILSQYMNSDELFKRLSFLENTFLTGEYRYKRAGSIKRSNNKVDNWTDVIWIDVPRKSLDPKCPIWLKPLDLKVLVDVKSGMVLNIGELDEYIYNVHSLKLDDLLKDLEPFKDTLDLRNILYVVKTHNIDLELRNKVLELISLNLINSSSYGYFKALEMLKDFNRELDTKMDINSILSKKKIRK
;
A
#
# COMPACT_ATOMS: atom_id res chain seq x y z
N MET A 1 -1.68 -8.96 -28.51
CA MET A 1 -1.00 -7.67 -28.21
C MET A 1 0.43 -7.92 -27.75
N ASN A 2 1.42 -7.18 -28.27
CA ASN A 2 2.83 -7.21 -27.84
C ASN A 2 2.96 -6.74 -26.37
N ILE A 3 3.74 -7.42 -25.53
CA ILE A 3 3.84 -7.15 -24.08
C ILE A 3 4.44 -5.74 -23.83
N LYS A 4 5.37 -5.28 -24.66
CA LYS A 4 5.87 -3.89 -24.62
C LYS A 4 4.76 -2.88 -24.89
N ARG A 5 3.89 -3.18 -25.87
CA ARG A 5 2.71 -2.34 -26.16
C ARG A 5 1.70 -2.37 -25.00
N TYR A 6 1.57 -3.51 -24.32
CA TYR A 6 0.69 -3.65 -23.15
C TYR A 6 1.20 -2.86 -21.95
N GLU A 7 2.50 -2.93 -21.65
CA GLU A 7 3.13 -2.14 -20.61
C GLU A 7 2.93 -0.63 -20.85
N LEU A 8 3.17 -0.16 -22.09
CA LEU A 8 2.93 1.24 -22.45
C LEU A 8 1.46 1.66 -22.27
N LEU A 9 0.51 0.79 -22.58
CA LEU A 9 -0.91 1.04 -22.33
C LEU A 9 -1.20 1.13 -20.83
N LYS A 10 -0.63 0.23 -20.01
CA LYS A 10 -0.79 0.25 -18.56
C LYS A 10 -0.17 1.48 -17.91
N ARG A 11 0.97 1.96 -18.41
CA ARG A 11 1.55 3.24 -17.98
C ARG A 11 0.62 4.40 -18.26
N LYS A 12 0.01 4.45 -19.46
CA LYS A 12 -1.01 5.47 -19.79
C LYS A 12 -2.24 5.38 -18.88
N GLU A 13 -2.71 4.15 -18.59
CA GLU A 13 -3.83 3.92 -17.67
C GLU A 13 -3.50 4.41 -16.25
N LEU A 14 -2.28 4.18 -15.76
CA LEU A 14 -1.83 4.68 -14.45
C LEU A 14 -1.81 6.21 -14.40
N LEU A 15 -1.22 6.86 -15.41
CA LEU A 15 -1.16 8.33 -15.47
C LEU A 15 -2.56 8.96 -15.54
N GLY A 16 -3.44 8.38 -16.36
CA GLY A 16 -4.83 8.83 -16.45
C GLY A 16 -5.58 8.65 -15.13
N TYR A 17 -5.37 7.52 -14.46
CA TYR A 17 -5.95 7.26 -13.15
C TYR A 17 -5.46 8.26 -12.10
N LEU A 18 -4.14 8.48 -11.99
CA LEU A 18 -3.56 9.41 -11.02
C LEU A 18 -4.12 10.83 -11.20
N LYS A 19 -4.14 11.33 -12.43
CA LYS A 19 -4.73 12.64 -12.76
C LYS A 19 -6.20 12.76 -12.34
N VAL A 20 -6.99 11.70 -12.55
CA VAL A 20 -8.41 11.68 -12.14
C VAL A 20 -8.54 11.72 -10.61
N GLN A 21 -7.67 11.04 -9.87
CA GLN A 21 -7.71 11.07 -8.40
C GLN A 21 -7.25 12.42 -7.85
N GLU A 22 -6.21 13.01 -8.42
CA GLU A 22 -5.73 14.36 -8.05
C GLU A 22 -6.85 15.41 -8.21
N LEU A 23 -7.63 15.35 -9.31
CA LEU A 23 -8.81 16.20 -9.50
C LEU A 23 -9.90 15.99 -8.44
N LYS A 24 -9.92 14.83 -7.78
CA LYS A 24 -10.83 14.53 -6.65
C LYS A 24 -10.24 14.90 -5.30
N GLY A 25 -9.08 15.56 -5.27
CA GLY A 25 -8.41 16.00 -4.04
C GLY A 25 -7.52 14.94 -3.38
N TYR A 26 -7.23 13.83 -4.06
CA TYR A 26 -6.22 12.87 -3.60
C TYR A 26 -4.81 13.43 -3.80
N VAL A 27 -3.94 13.24 -2.82
CA VAL A 27 -2.53 13.65 -2.87
C VAL A 27 -1.66 12.40 -2.79
N SER A 28 -0.95 12.05 -3.86
CA SER A 28 -0.09 10.86 -3.84
C SER A 28 1.15 11.03 -2.96
N TYR A 29 1.69 9.91 -2.48
CA TYR A 29 3.00 9.88 -1.84
C TYR A 29 4.14 10.14 -2.82
N LEU A 30 3.98 9.65 -4.04
CA LEU A 30 5.00 9.70 -5.08
C LEU A 30 4.42 10.39 -6.30
N ASP A 31 5.19 11.30 -6.88
CA ASP A 31 4.89 11.83 -8.19
C ASP A 31 5.17 10.81 -9.31
N VAL A 32 4.86 11.18 -10.55
CA VAL A 32 5.06 10.30 -11.71
C VAL A 32 6.53 9.90 -11.91
N ASN A 33 7.47 10.79 -11.64
CA ASN A 33 8.90 10.51 -11.80
C ASN A 33 9.38 9.56 -10.70
N GLU A 34 8.94 9.79 -9.46
CA GLU A 34 9.22 8.93 -8.31
C GLU A 34 8.64 7.53 -8.49
N ILE A 35 7.41 7.41 -9.02
CA ILE A 35 6.83 6.10 -9.38
C ILE A 35 7.68 5.40 -10.45
N ASN A 36 8.12 6.11 -11.49
CA ASN A 36 8.99 5.52 -12.52
C ASN A 36 10.35 5.09 -11.95
N ASN A 37 10.91 5.87 -11.03
CA ASN A 37 12.15 5.53 -10.32
C ASN A 37 11.96 4.28 -9.46
N LEU A 38 10.85 4.19 -8.72
CA LEU A 38 10.50 3.00 -7.95
C LEU A 38 10.38 1.77 -8.85
N ILE A 39 9.70 1.89 -9.99
CA ILE A 39 9.56 0.79 -10.96
C ILE A 39 10.94 0.32 -11.40
N ASN A 40 11.83 1.23 -11.79
CA ASN A 40 13.16 0.90 -12.26
C ASN A 40 14.04 0.29 -11.16
N LYS A 41 13.99 0.82 -9.93
CA LYS A 41 14.75 0.30 -8.79
C LYS A 41 14.35 -1.13 -8.46
N VAL A 42 13.05 -1.39 -8.34
CA VAL A 42 12.56 -2.74 -8.03
C VAL A 42 12.86 -3.70 -9.20
N SER A 43 12.63 -3.29 -10.45
CA SER A 43 13.00 -4.13 -11.60
C SER A 43 14.50 -4.46 -11.61
N ALA A 44 15.37 -3.46 -11.41
CA ALA A 44 16.82 -3.68 -11.36
C ALA A 44 17.24 -4.59 -10.21
N TRP A 45 16.57 -4.49 -9.05
CA TRP A 45 16.80 -5.40 -7.92
C TRP A 45 16.55 -6.85 -8.31
N TYR A 46 15.43 -7.15 -8.98
CA TYR A 46 15.11 -8.52 -9.40
C TYR A 46 15.93 -9.00 -10.60
N ASP A 47 16.36 -8.10 -11.47
CA ASP A 47 17.33 -8.43 -12.52
C ASP A 47 18.70 -8.81 -11.94
N LEU A 48 19.12 -8.18 -10.84
CA LEU A 48 20.35 -8.53 -10.11
C LEU A 48 20.18 -9.79 -9.25
N LYS A 49 19.06 -9.91 -8.52
CA LYS A 49 18.74 -11.06 -7.66
C LYS A 49 18.68 -12.37 -8.45
N TYR A 50 18.20 -12.30 -9.69
CA TYR A 50 18.08 -13.44 -10.60
C TYR A 50 18.72 -13.12 -11.97
N PRO A 51 20.04 -13.23 -12.10
CA PRO A 51 20.75 -12.91 -13.34
C PRO A 51 20.23 -13.71 -14.55
N ASN A 52 20.37 -13.14 -15.76
CA ASN A 52 19.93 -13.82 -16.98
C ASN A 52 20.69 -15.12 -17.23
N TYR A 53 20.00 -16.16 -17.68
CA TYR A 53 20.59 -17.44 -18.07
C TYR A 53 21.71 -17.31 -19.13
N GLU A 54 21.65 -16.29 -19.98
CA GLU A 54 22.72 -16.00 -20.95
C GLU A 54 24.08 -15.71 -20.28
N LEU A 55 24.10 -15.21 -19.05
CA LEU A 55 25.34 -15.05 -18.28
C LEU A 55 25.95 -16.40 -17.90
N ALA A 56 25.16 -17.49 -17.81
CA ALA A 56 25.64 -18.83 -17.47
C ALA A 56 26.33 -19.48 -18.67
N LYS A 57 26.09 -18.94 -19.87
CA LYS A 57 26.74 -19.37 -21.11
C LYS A 57 28.09 -18.70 -21.33
N LEU A 58 28.50 -17.75 -20.47
CA LEU A 58 29.77 -17.04 -20.64
C LEU A 58 31.01 -17.90 -20.30
N ASP A 59 30.83 -19.15 -19.88
CA ASP A 59 31.88 -20.16 -19.62
C ASP A 59 33.05 -19.63 -18.76
N ILE A 60 32.74 -18.74 -17.83
CA ILE A 60 33.72 -18.18 -16.89
C ILE A 60 33.87 -19.21 -15.76
N ASN A 61 35.00 -19.91 -15.70
CA ASN A 61 35.42 -20.74 -14.56
C ASN A 61 34.36 -21.74 -14.02
N ASN A 62 33.72 -22.55 -14.87
CA ASN A 62 32.68 -23.52 -14.46
C ASN A 62 31.47 -22.91 -13.72
N PHE A 63 31.17 -21.63 -13.92
CA PHE A 63 30.04 -20.95 -13.28
C PHE A 63 28.71 -21.58 -13.69
N LYS A 64 28.01 -22.21 -12.75
CA LYS A 64 26.73 -22.91 -12.97
C LYS A 64 25.56 -21.98 -12.68
N LEU A 65 24.38 -22.37 -13.19
CA LEU A 65 23.12 -21.69 -12.86
C LEU A 65 22.84 -21.68 -11.34
N GLU A 66 23.27 -22.72 -10.63
CA GLU A 66 23.18 -22.82 -9.17
C GLU A 66 23.99 -21.71 -8.48
N ASP A 67 25.15 -21.35 -9.03
CA ASP A 67 26.01 -20.28 -8.51
C ASP A 67 25.40 -18.89 -8.74
N MET A 68 24.56 -18.71 -9.78
CA MET A 68 23.81 -17.47 -10.00
C MET A 68 22.75 -17.20 -8.93
N ASN A 69 22.14 -18.27 -8.41
CA ASN A 69 21.07 -18.17 -7.43
C ASN A 69 21.60 -17.89 -6.03
N ILE A 70 22.93 -17.83 -5.82
CA ILE A 70 23.51 -17.46 -4.52
C ILE A 70 23.05 -16.07 -4.08
N LEU A 71 22.93 -15.13 -5.02
CA LEU A 71 22.45 -13.78 -4.72
C LEU A 71 21.03 -13.79 -4.15
N SER A 72 20.16 -14.69 -4.62
CA SER A 72 18.79 -14.82 -4.11
C SER A 72 18.72 -15.23 -2.64
N GLN A 73 19.77 -15.86 -2.11
CA GLN A 73 19.87 -16.24 -0.70
C GLN A 73 20.15 -15.03 0.21
N TYR A 74 20.81 -13.98 -0.32
CA TYR A 74 21.18 -12.78 0.44
C TYR A 74 20.29 -11.58 0.13
N MET A 75 19.75 -11.50 -1.09
CA MET A 75 18.91 -10.40 -1.57
C MET A 75 17.44 -10.64 -1.24
N ASN A 76 17.09 -10.52 0.05
CA ASN A 76 15.71 -10.64 0.51
C ASN A 76 14.91 -9.31 0.37
N SER A 77 13.63 -9.37 0.67
CA SER A 77 12.73 -8.22 0.71
C SER A 77 13.22 -7.12 1.65
N ASP A 78 13.63 -7.46 2.87
CA ASP A 78 14.12 -6.47 3.85
C ASP A 78 15.26 -5.61 3.29
N GLU A 79 16.20 -6.24 2.59
CA GLU A 79 17.31 -5.54 1.93
C GLU A 79 16.83 -4.64 0.78
N LEU A 80 15.80 -5.04 0.05
CA LEU A 80 15.15 -4.16 -0.93
C LEU A 80 14.53 -2.95 -0.24
N PHE A 81 13.68 -3.14 0.77
CA PHE A 81 13.00 -2.05 1.49
C PHE A 81 14.01 -1.06 2.12
N LYS A 82 15.16 -1.51 2.61
CA LYS A 82 16.23 -0.61 3.11
C LYS A 82 16.87 0.29 2.05
N ARG A 83 16.75 -0.08 0.75
CA ARG A 83 17.31 0.70 -0.38
C ARG A 83 16.30 1.67 -0.99
N LEU A 84 15.04 1.53 -0.63
CA LEU A 84 13.99 2.46 -1.03
C LEU A 84 13.96 3.65 -0.08
N SER A 85 13.57 4.80 -0.60
CA SER A 85 13.31 5.98 0.21
C SER A 85 12.12 5.76 1.15
N PHE A 86 12.01 6.62 2.17
CA PHE A 86 10.88 6.58 3.10
C PHE A 86 9.53 6.61 2.37
N LEU A 87 9.34 7.54 1.43
CA LEU A 87 8.08 7.67 0.67
C LEU A 87 7.82 6.47 -0.23
N GLU A 88 8.85 5.88 -0.84
CA GLU A 88 8.71 4.65 -1.64
C GLU A 88 8.27 3.47 -0.77
N ASN A 89 8.85 3.34 0.43
CA ASN A 89 8.42 2.33 1.40
C ASN A 89 6.98 2.55 1.83
N THR A 90 6.60 3.77 2.23
CA THR A 90 5.24 4.09 2.66
C THR A 90 4.22 3.87 1.53
N PHE A 91 4.58 4.20 0.29
CA PHE A 91 3.75 3.93 -0.89
C PHE A 91 3.53 2.42 -1.09
N LEU A 92 4.57 1.59 -0.90
CA LEU A 92 4.46 0.14 -1.04
C LEU A 92 3.74 -0.51 0.14
N THR A 93 3.97 -0.09 1.38
CA THR A 93 3.29 -0.66 2.55
C THR A 93 1.79 -0.31 2.54
N GLY A 94 1.42 0.85 1.99
CA GLY A 94 0.01 1.23 1.83
C GLY A 94 -0.67 1.51 3.16
N GLU A 95 0.08 2.08 4.11
CA GLU A 95 -0.41 2.40 5.46
C GLU A 95 -1.50 3.48 5.45
N TYR A 96 -2.41 3.41 6.42
CA TYR A 96 -3.40 4.46 6.66
C TYR A 96 -2.70 5.76 7.05
N ARG A 97 -3.13 6.86 6.44
CA ARG A 97 -2.53 8.19 6.65
C ARG A 97 -3.53 9.25 7.01
N TYR A 98 -3.12 10.11 7.94
CA TYR A 98 -3.88 11.27 8.39
C TYR A 98 -2.95 12.35 8.95
N LYS A 99 -3.47 13.57 9.16
CA LYS A 99 -2.70 14.75 9.60
C LYS A 99 -1.96 14.57 10.92
N ARG A 100 -2.39 13.62 11.76
CA ARG A 100 -1.78 13.32 13.07
C ARG A 100 -1.37 11.85 13.09
N ALA A 101 -0.07 11.60 12.99
CA ALA A 101 0.55 10.31 13.24
C ALA A 101 1.36 10.37 14.54
N GLY A 102 1.42 9.27 15.26
CA GLY A 102 2.26 9.08 16.44
C GLY A 102 2.54 7.60 16.66
N SER A 103 3.30 7.29 17.70
CA SER A 103 3.55 5.90 18.08
C SER A 103 3.08 5.69 19.52
N ILE A 104 2.36 4.60 19.77
CA ILE A 104 1.92 4.21 21.12
C ILE A 104 2.64 2.95 21.57
N LYS A 105 2.89 2.84 22.87
CA LYS A 105 3.47 1.64 23.47
C LYS A 105 2.35 0.63 23.74
N ARG A 106 2.38 -0.54 23.11
CA ARG A 106 1.53 -1.68 23.50
C ARG A 106 2.22 -2.45 24.62
N SER A 107 1.72 -2.32 25.85
CA SER A 107 2.15 -3.17 26.96
C SER A 107 1.45 -4.51 26.89
N ASN A 108 1.96 -5.45 26.09
CA ASN A 108 1.70 -6.86 26.33
C ASN A 108 2.87 -7.41 27.15
N ASN A 109 2.55 -8.14 28.22
CA ASN A 109 3.38 -8.51 29.38
C ASN A 109 4.83 -9.02 29.19
N LYS A 110 5.45 -9.02 28.00
CA LYS A 110 6.85 -9.42 27.80
C LYS A 110 7.67 -8.65 26.74
N VAL A 111 7.09 -7.73 25.94
CA VAL A 111 7.89 -6.94 24.96
C VAL A 111 7.29 -5.54 24.76
N ASP A 112 8.11 -4.52 24.91
CA ASP A 112 7.78 -3.12 24.64
C ASP A 112 7.70 -2.88 23.11
N ASN A 113 6.56 -3.23 22.51
CA ASN A 113 6.34 -2.96 21.08
C ASN A 113 5.68 -1.59 20.90
N TRP A 114 6.34 -0.73 20.12
CA TRP A 114 5.75 0.50 19.62
C TRP A 114 4.89 0.20 18.39
N THR A 115 3.70 0.80 18.34
CA THR A 115 2.77 0.68 17.24
C THR A 115 2.50 2.07 16.67
N ASP A 116 2.73 2.23 15.37
CA ASP A 116 2.43 3.46 14.66
C ASP A 116 0.92 3.58 14.47
N VAL A 117 0.40 4.77 14.77
CA VAL A 117 -1.02 5.05 14.82
C VAL A 117 -1.35 6.40 14.20
N ILE A 118 -2.57 6.52 13.69
CA ILE A 118 -3.18 7.80 13.32
C ILE A 118 -4.33 8.15 14.24
N TRP A 119 -4.47 9.46 14.46
CA TRP A 119 -5.52 10.06 15.29
C TRP A 119 -6.54 10.75 14.42
N ILE A 120 -7.74 10.19 14.30
CA ILE A 120 -8.81 10.74 13.48
C ILE A 120 -9.82 11.43 14.40
N ASP A 121 -9.91 12.75 14.27
CA ASP A 121 -10.94 13.54 14.93
C ASP A 121 -12.27 13.37 14.17
N VAL A 122 -13.35 13.07 14.88
CA VAL A 122 -14.72 12.91 14.38
C VAL A 122 -15.59 13.96 15.07
N PRO A 123 -15.79 15.12 14.44
CA PRO A 123 -16.48 16.21 15.09
C PRO A 123 -17.92 15.88 15.43
N ARG A 124 -18.34 16.24 16.65
CA ARG A 124 -19.75 16.16 17.04
C ARG A 124 -20.46 17.40 16.50
N LYS A 125 -21.52 17.19 15.71
CA LYS A 125 -22.34 18.29 15.19
C LYS A 125 -23.16 18.85 16.34
N SER A 126 -23.08 20.16 16.54
CA SER A 126 -23.94 20.82 17.52
C SER A 126 -25.37 20.84 16.99
N LEU A 127 -26.30 20.36 17.82
CA LEU A 127 -27.74 20.44 17.53
C LEU A 127 -28.27 21.88 17.63
N ASP A 128 -27.54 22.77 18.33
CA ASP A 128 -27.88 24.18 18.47
C ASP A 128 -26.78 25.08 17.86
N PRO A 129 -27.05 25.75 16.73
CA PRO A 129 -26.11 26.69 16.09
C PRO A 129 -25.63 27.82 17.01
N LYS A 130 -26.38 28.14 18.07
CA LYS A 130 -26.06 29.19 19.04
C LYS A 130 -25.30 28.68 20.27
N CYS A 131 -25.02 27.37 20.35
CA CYS A 131 -24.31 26.79 21.48
C CYS A 131 -22.88 27.38 21.57
N PRO A 132 -22.52 28.02 22.71
CA PRO A 132 -21.17 28.52 22.95
C PRO A 132 -20.11 27.43 22.80
N ILE A 133 -18.93 27.78 22.28
CA ILE A 133 -17.88 26.81 21.91
C ILE A 133 -17.42 25.94 23.09
N TRP A 134 -17.39 26.48 24.30
CA TRP A 134 -16.99 25.79 25.54
C TRP A 134 -18.07 24.84 26.10
N LEU A 135 -19.30 24.88 25.57
CA LEU A 135 -20.38 23.96 25.90
C LEU A 135 -20.58 22.89 24.81
N LYS A 136 -19.82 22.94 23.71
CA LYS A 136 -19.89 21.90 22.69
C LYS A 136 -19.23 20.63 23.23
N PRO A 137 -19.86 19.45 23.04
CA PRO A 137 -19.25 18.20 23.43
C PRO A 137 -17.95 18.00 22.64
N LEU A 138 -16.96 17.39 23.29
CA LEU A 138 -15.66 17.15 22.66
C LEU A 138 -15.81 16.26 21.42
N ASP A 139 -14.96 16.52 20.43
CA ASP A 139 -14.88 15.68 19.24
C ASP A 139 -14.46 14.27 19.62
N LEU A 140 -15.15 13.29 19.04
CA LEU A 140 -14.80 11.88 19.20
C LEU A 140 -13.42 11.64 18.59
N LYS A 141 -12.54 10.93 19.29
CA LYS A 141 -11.19 10.60 18.80
C LYS A 141 -11.05 9.12 18.53
N VAL A 142 -10.75 8.80 17.27
CA VAL A 142 -10.51 7.42 16.83
C VAL A 142 -9.01 7.20 16.65
N LEU A 143 -8.47 6.25 17.40
CA LEU A 143 -7.10 5.79 17.26
C LEU A 143 -7.05 4.55 16.38
N VAL A 144 -6.21 4.58 15.35
CA VAL A 144 -6.13 3.49 14.36
C VAL A 144 -4.68 3.09 14.16
N ASP A 145 -4.39 1.79 14.20
CA ASP A 145 -3.12 1.21 13.77
C ASP A 145 -2.92 1.42 12.27
N VAL A 146 -1.80 2.04 11.88
CA VAL A 146 -1.60 2.46 10.48
C VAL A 146 -1.44 1.31 9.50
N LYS A 147 -1.02 0.12 9.95
CA LYS A 147 -0.74 -1.02 9.07
C LYS A 147 -1.97 -1.88 8.87
N SER A 148 -2.64 -2.20 9.97
CA SER A 148 -3.76 -3.13 10.00
C SER A 148 -5.12 -2.45 9.83
N GLY A 149 -5.20 -1.13 10.06
CA GLY A 149 -6.46 -0.39 10.10
C GLY A 149 -7.32 -0.71 11.31
N MET A 150 -6.75 -1.38 12.32
CA MET A 150 -7.48 -1.78 13.52
C MET A 150 -7.69 -0.57 14.43
N VAL A 151 -8.92 -0.39 14.87
CA VAL A 151 -9.32 0.64 15.84
C VAL A 151 -8.85 0.22 17.23
N LEU A 152 -8.12 1.10 17.90
CA LEU A 152 -7.47 0.82 19.19
C LEU A 152 -8.25 1.35 20.41
N ASN A 153 -9.41 1.98 20.16
CA ASN A 153 -10.37 2.63 21.07
C ASN A 153 -9.78 3.57 22.14
N ILE A 154 -10.42 4.73 22.29
CA ILE A 154 -10.17 5.68 23.38
C ILE A 154 -11.52 6.11 23.94
N GLY A 155 -12.14 5.21 24.72
CA GLY A 155 -13.19 5.48 25.72
C GLY A 155 -14.56 6.02 25.27
N GLU A 156 -14.68 6.68 24.12
CA GLU A 156 -15.90 7.42 23.74
C GLU A 156 -16.71 6.74 22.62
N LEU A 157 -16.16 5.72 21.95
CA LEU A 157 -16.86 4.96 20.91
C LEU A 157 -17.98 4.08 21.47
N ASP A 158 -17.88 3.72 22.74
CA ASP A 158 -18.83 2.82 23.42
C ASP A 158 -20.24 3.46 23.55
N GLU A 159 -20.35 4.80 23.43
CA GLU A 159 -21.63 5.52 23.34
C GLU A 159 -22.39 5.23 22.04
N TYR A 160 -21.70 4.77 21.00
CA TYR A 160 -22.23 4.56 19.66
C TYR A 160 -22.27 3.09 19.25
N ILE A 161 -21.31 2.28 19.69
CA ILE A 161 -21.11 0.91 19.21
C ILE A 161 -20.80 -0.04 20.38
N TYR A 162 -21.56 -1.13 20.50
CA TYR A 162 -21.53 -2.02 21.67
C TYR A 162 -20.33 -2.99 21.72
N ASN A 163 -19.42 -2.99 20.73
CA ASN A 163 -18.23 -3.87 20.72
C ASN A 163 -17.11 -3.26 19.84
N VAL A 164 -16.30 -2.37 20.42
CA VAL A 164 -15.20 -1.71 19.68
C VAL A 164 -13.94 -2.60 19.58
N HIS A 165 -13.90 -3.70 20.35
CA HIS A 165 -12.76 -4.62 20.33
C HIS A 165 -12.66 -5.33 18.98
N SER A 166 -11.50 -5.17 18.32
CA SER A 166 -11.18 -5.80 17.03
C SER A 166 -11.93 -5.27 15.81
N LEU A 167 -12.33 -3.99 15.82
CA LEU A 167 -13.00 -3.35 14.69
C LEU A 167 -11.98 -2.75 13.70
N LYS A 168 -12.18 -2.96 12.39
CA LYS A 168 -11.42 -2.25 11.34
C LYS A 168 -12.04 -0.88 11.06
N LEU A 169 -11.23 0.07 10.60
CA LEU A 169 -11.69 1.43 10.29
C LEU A 169 -12.82 1.47 9.26
N ASP A 170 -12.77 0.62 8.23
CA ASP A 170 -13.84 0.49 7.23
C ASP A 170 -15.17 0.02 7.83
N ASP A 171 -15.11 -0.87 8.83
CA ASP A 171 -16.31 -1.38 9.50
C ASP A 171 -16.83 -0.36 10.50
N LEU A 172 -15.94 0.34 11.22
CA LEU A 172 -16.29 1.48 12.05
C LEU A 172 -17.04 2.56 11.26
N LEU A 173 -16.60 2.88 10.04
CA LEU A 173 -17.28 3.85 9.19
C LEU A 173 -18.74 3.44 8.91
N LYS A 174 -18.99 2.15 8.64
CA LYS A 174 -20.35 1.63 8.41
C LYS A 174 -21.20 1.72 9.67
N ASP A 175 -20.63 1.39 10.82
CA ASP A 175 -21.32 1.41 12.10
C ASP A 175 -21.64 2.84 12.57
N LEU A 176 -20.81 3.81 12.19
CA LEU A 176 -21.05 5.23 12.50
C LEU A 176 -21.98 5.94 11.50
N GLU A 177 -22.19 5.38 10.29
CA GLU A 177 -23.04 5.98 9.25
C GLU A 177 -24.48 6.31 9.71
N PRO A 178 -25.16 5.50 10.54
CA PRO A 178 -26.46 5.85 11.12
C PRO A 178 -26.44 7.13 11.97
N PHE A 179 -25.28 7.54 12.47
CA PHE A 179 -25.10 8.72 13.31
C PHE A 179 -24.59 9.94 12.54
N LYS A 180 -24.59 9.93 11.19
CA LYS A 180 -24.10 11.04 10.36
C LYS A 180 -24.82 12.38 10.58
N ASP A 181 -26.00 12.38 11.19
CA ASP A 181 -26.72 13.62 11.52
C ASP A 181 -26.17 14.29 12.78
N THR A 182 -25.56 13.51 13.67
CA THR A 182 -24.92 13.99 14.92
C THR A 182 -23.41 13.98 14.86
N LEU A 183 -22.80 13.23 13.93
CA LEU A 183 -21.37 13.13 13.72
C LEU A 183 -20.96 13.62 12.33
N ASP A 184 -19.78 14.23 12.26
CA ASP A 184 -19.13 14.58 10.99
C ASP A 184 -18.12 13.50 10.59
N LEU A 185 -18.56 12.58 9.75
CA LEU A 185 -17.77 11.42 9.31
C LEU A 185 -16.77 11.74 8.19
N ARG A 186 -16.65 13.01 7.75
CA ARG A 186 -15.81 13.41 6.61
C ARG A 186 -14.35 12.97 6.77
N ASN A 187 -13.81 13.03 7.99
CA ASN A 187 -12.41 12.68 8.24
C ASN A 187 -12.17 11.16 8.14
N ILE A 188 -13.02 10.32 8.73
CA ILE A 188 -12.93 8.86 8.57
C ILE A 188 -13.10 8.49 7.10
N LEU A 189 -14.11 9.05 6.43
CA LEU A 189 -14.39 8.80 5.02
C LEU A 189 -13.18 9.18 4.14
N TYR A 190 -12.53 10.30 4.44
CA TYR A 190 -11.32 10.73 3.74
C TYR A 190 -10.18 9.74 3.92
N VAL A 191 -9.92 9.28 5.15
CA VAL A 191 -8.84 8.32 5.45
C VAL A 191 -9.08 6.99 4.73
N VAL A 192 -10.28 6.43 4.85
CA VAL A 192 -10.65 5.16 4.18
C VAL A 192 -10.56 5.29 2.66
N LYS A 193 -11.08 6.38 2.07
CA LYS A 193 -10.99 6.61 0.63
C LYS A 193 -9.55 6.75 0.16
N THR A 194 -8.73 7.50 0.90
CA THR A 194 -7.33 7.73 0.56
C THR A 194 -6.53 6.44 0.58
N HIS A 195 -6.68 5.64 1.65
CA HIS A 195 -6.04 4.33 1.76
C HIS A 195 -6.45 3.40 0.59
N ASN A 196 -7.73 3.36 0.24
CA ASN A 196 -8.20 2.54 -0.89
C ASN A 196 -7.56 2.95 -2.23
N ILE A 197 -7.38 4.26 -2.46
CA ILE A 197 -6.67 4.77 -3.63
C ILE A 197 -5.17 4.39 -3.56
N ASP A 198 -4.54 4.50 -2.38
CA ASP A 198 -3.14 4.12 -2.17
C ASP A 198 -2.91 2.65 -2.51
N LEU A 199 -3.76 1.74 -2.02
CA LEU A 199 -3.69 0.31 -2.36
C LEU A 199 -3.90 0.05 -3.85
N GLU A 200 -4.85 0.74 -4.49
CA GLU A 200 -5.09 0.56 -5.92
C GLU A 200 -3.90 1.02 -6.75
N LEU A 201 -3.31 2.17 -6.41
CA LEU A 201 -2.10 2.69 -7.06
C LEU A 201 -0.90 1.77 -6.87
N ARG A 202 -0.64 1.31 -5.64
CA ARG A 202 0.40 0.33 -5.34
C ARG A 202 0.24 -0.91 -6.22
N ASN A 203 -0.95 -1.49 -6.28
CA ASN A 203 -1.20 -2.70 -7.06
C ASN A 203 -0.98 -2.46 -8.58
N LYS A 204 -1.35 -1.28 -9.11
CA LYS A 204 -1.05 -0.91 -10.51
C LYS A 204 0.46 -0.76 -10.75
N VAL A 205 1.20 -0.20 -9.80
CA VAL A 205 2.66 -0.07 -9.89
C VAL A 205 3.34 -1.44 -9.84
N LEU A 206 2.94 -2.32 -8.92
CA LEU A 206 3.44 -3.70 -8.87
C LEU A 206 3.11 -4.46 -10.17
N GLU A 207 1.93 -4.24 -10.76
CA GLU A 207 1.58 -4.79 -12.08
C GLU A 207 2.55 -4.29 -13.17
N LEU A 208 2.90 -3.01 -13.15
CA LEU A 208 3.87 -2.44 -14.09
C LEU A 208 5.29 -2.97 -13.89
N ILE A 209 5.73 -3.17 -12.65
CA ILE A 209 7.05 -3.76 -12.35
C ILE A 209 7.10 -5.18 -12.89
N SER A 210 6.07 -6.00 -12.66
CA SER A 210 5.98 -7.35 -13.23
C SER A 210 6.05 -7.31 -14.77
N LEU A 211 5.32 -6.40 -15.42
CA LEU A 211 5.34 -6.28 -16.87
C LEU A 211 6.70 -5.84 -17.41
N ASN A 212 7.36 -4.91 -16.71
CA ASN A 212 8.71 -4.47 -17.05
C ASN A 212 9.71 -5.62 -16.98
N LEU A 213 9.66 -6.42 -15.90
CA LEU A 213 10.48 -7.63 -15.75
C LEU A 213 10.20 -8.65 -16.85
N ILE A 214 8.93 -8.95 -17.15
CA ILE A 214 8.56 -9.87 -18.24
C ILE A 214 9.11 -9.40 -19.60
N ASN A 215 9.15 -8.09 -19.83
CA ASN A 215 9.68 -7.51 -21.06
C ASN A 215 11.21 -7.45 -21.12
N SER A 216 11.91 -7.50 -19.97
CA SER A 216 13.35 -7.22 -19.91
C SER A 216 14.20 -8.37 -20.46
N SER A 217 13.72 -9.61 -20.38
CA SER A 217 14.52 -10.79 -20.71
C SER A 217 13.66 -12.04 -20.92
N SER A 218 14.23 -13.08 -21.53
CA SER A 218 13.62 -14.41 -21.64
C SER A 218 13.31 -15.05 -20.28
N TYR A 219 14.06 -14.66 -19.23
CA TYR A 219 13.85 -15.09 -17.85
C TYR A 219 12.92 -14.16 -17.05
N GLY A 220 12.40 -13.10 -17.71
CA GLY A 220 11.58 -12.06 -17.12
C GLY A 220 10.32 -12.55 -16.40
N TYR A 221 9.69 -13.60 -16.96
CA TYR A 221 8.51 -14.21 -16.34
C TYR A 221 8.82 -14.83 -14.97
N PHE A 222 9.94 -15.53 -14.86
CA PHE A 222 10.38 -16.11 -13.57
C PHE A 222 10.68 -15.00 -12.55
N LYS A 223 11.41 -13.95 -12.96
CA LYS A 223 11.71 -12.79 -12.10
C LYS A 223 10.44 -12.15 -11.55
N ALA A 224 9.46 -11.92 -12.42
CA ALA A 224 8.18 -11.34 -12.03
C ALA A 224 7.39 -12.26 -11.09
N LEU A 225 7.45 -13.59 -11.28
CA LEU A 225 6.85 -14.56 -10.36
C LEU A 225 7.47 -14.48 -8.96
N GLU A 226 8.79 -14.51 -8.87
CA GLU A 226 9.50 -14.44 -7.58
C GLU A 226 9.25 -13.10 -6.88
N MET A 227 9.23 -12.00 -7.65
CA MET A 227 8.82 -10.69 -7.12
C MET A 227 7.43 -10.72 -6.51
N LEU A 228 6.43 -11.25 -7.22
CA LEU A 228 5.07 -11.29 -6.67
C LEU A 228 4.97 -12.19 -5.43
N LYS A 229 5.75 -13.28 -5.34
CA LYS A 229 5.81 -14.11 -4.12
C LYS A 229 6.34 -13.32 -2.93
N ASP A 230 7.46 -12.64 -3.10
CA ASP A 230 8.05 -11.80 -2.04
C ASP A 230 7.04 -10.73 -1.61
N PHE A 231 6.50 -9.96 -2.55
CA PHE A 231 5.56 -8.87 -2.24
C PHE A 231 4.23 -9.36 -1.66
N ASN A 232 3.68 -10.48 -2.13
CA ASN A 232 2.48 -11.07 -1.53
C ASN A 232 2.70 -11.49 -0.07
N ARG A 233 3.90 -11.99 0.26
CA ARG A 233 4.25 -12.34 1.63
C ARG A 233 4.42 -11.09 2.50
N GLU A 234 5.17 -10.10 2.03
CA GLU A 234 5.49 -8.91 2.85
C GLU A 234 4.32 -7.95 3.02
N LEU A 235 3.47 -7.81 1.99
CA LEU A 235 2.43 -6.78 1.93
C LEU A 235 1.01 -7.34 2.07
N ASP A 236 0.88 -8.64 2.39
CA ASP A 236 -0.39 -9.37 2.42
C ASP A 236 -1.25 -9.15 1.15
N THR A 237 -0.57 -9.11 -0.01
CA THR A 237 -1.25 -8.98 -1.31
C THR A 237 -1.62 -10.34 -1.89
N LYS A 238 -2.58 -10.33 -2.83
CA LYS A 238 -3.03 -11.54 -3.56
C LYS A 238 -2.86 -11.35 -5.06
N MET A 239 -1.70 -10.83 -5.47
CA MET A 239 -1.38 -10.61 -6.88
C MET A 239 -0.94 -11.91 -7.53
N ASP A 240 -1.47 -12.19 -8.70
CA ASP A 240 -1.14 -13.37 -9.49
C ASP A 240 -0.71 -12.97 -10.90
N ILE A 241 0.37 -13.59 -11.39
CA ILE A 241 0.92 -13.26 -12.70
C ILE A 241 -0.03 -13.63 -13.83
N ASN A 242 -0.84 -14.69 -13.66
CA ASN A 242 -1.83 -15.06 -14.66
C ASN A 242 -2.97 -14.03 -14.70
N SER A 243 -3.39 -13.46 -13.57
CA SER A 243 -4.30 -12.31 -13.54
C SER A 243 -3.75 -11.11 -14.31
N ILE A 244 -2.47 -10.75 -14.08
CA ILE A 244 -1.79 -9.66 -14.80
C ILE A 244 -1.75 -9.90 -16.32
N LEU A 245 -1.44 -11.13 -16.72
CA LEU A 245 -1.33 -11.54 -18.12
C LEU A 245 -2.68 -11.86 -18.79
N SER A 246 -3.71 -12.26 -18.05
CA SER A 246 -5.05 -12.61 -18.60
C SER A 246 -5.87 -11.37 -18.94
N LYS A 247 -5.63 -10.24 -18.26
CA LYS A 247 -6.11 -8.91 -18.70
C LYS A 247 -5.68 -8.55 -20.14
N LYS A 248 -4.70 -9.26 -20.72
CA LYS A 248 -4.32 -9.20 -22.15
C LYS A 248 -5.37 -9.79 -23.11
N LYS A 249 -6.21 -10.73 -22.65
CA LYS A 249 -7.17 -11.47 -23.49
C LYS A 249 -8.54 -10.80 -23.63
N ILE A 250 -8.89 -9.86 -22.75
CA ILE A 250 -10.25 -9.26 -22.68
C ILE A 250 -10.43 -8.06 -23.63
N ARG A 251 -9.39 -7.62 -24.35
CA ARG A 251 -9.52 -6.64 -25.44
C ARG A 251 -9.18 -7.30 -26.78
N LYS A 252 -10.11 -8.10 -27.29
CA LYS A 252 -10.21 -8.45 -28.71
C LYS A 252 -11.48 -7.82 -29.26
#